data_AF-A0A843GG74-F1
#
_entry.id   AF-A0A843GG74-F1
#
_cell.length_a   1.000
_cell.length_b   1.000
_cell.length_c   1.000
_cell.angle_alpha   90.00
_cell.angle_beta   90.00
_cell.angle_gamma   90.00
#
_symmetry.space_group_name_H-M   'P 1'
#
loop_
_entity.id
_entity.type
_entity.pdbx_description
1 polymer ?
#
loop_
_entity_poly.entity_id
_entity_poly.type
_entity_poly.pdbx_seq_one_letter_code
_entity_poly.pdbx_strand_id
1 'polypeptide(L)'
;MNMKTNKLLEVKLLVEPSIIEETLTRMGIPDNKNKILYQSCHLLKQFDTYYLGHFKQLFVLGRGKDGFPGFGNVSMEDIERRNSIAFCLQKWNMIEVIEPSEIAEHNVRIFVLPHSEKYKWQLIKKFNVKNLENV
;
A
#
# COMPACT_ATOMS: atom_id res chain seq x y z
N MET A 1 -12.75 -12.79 13.66
CA MET A 1 -11.72 -12.39 12.66
C MET A 1 -12.46 -11.71 11.52
N ASN A 2 -12.31 -10.38 11.36
CA ASN A 2 -13.10 -9.64 10.37
C ASN A 2 -12.58 -9.95 8.96
N MET A 3 -13.37 -10.67 8.16
CA MET A 3 -12.98 -11.06 6.79
C MET A 3 -12.65 -9.86 5.89
N LYS A 4 -13.21 -8.68 6.18
CA LYS A 4 -12.98 -7.45 5.40
C LYS A 4 -11.55 -6.91 5.48
N THR A 5 -10.84 -7.06 6.60
CA THR A 5 -9.53 -6.43 6.80
C THR A 5 -8.37 -7.22 6.18
N ASN A 6 -8.59 -8.49 5.85
CA ASN A 6 -7.58 -9.38 5.30
C ASN A 6 -7.59 -9.45 3.77
N LYS A 7 -8.63 -8.91 3.11
CA LYS A 7 -8.74 -8.89 1.66
C LYS A 7 -7.83 -7.82 1.06
N LEU A 8 -6.92 -8.21 0.16
CA LEU A 8 -6.15 -7.29 -0.67
C LEU A 8 -7.04 -6.68 -1.77
N LEU A 9 -6.73 -5.46 -2.19
CA LEU A 9 -7.49 -4.77 -3.24
C LEU A 9 -6.97 -5.23 -4.60
N GLU A 10 -7.80 -5.88 -5.40
CA GLU A 10 -7.42 -6.27 -6.76
C GLU A 10 -7.43 -5.07 -7.70
N VAL A 11 -6.37 -4.94 -8.49
CA VAL A 11 -6.18 -3.80 -9.39
C VAL A 11 -5.63 -4.24 -10.74
N LYS A 12 -6.02 -3.53 -11.79
CA LYS A 12 -5.37 -3.59 -13.10
C LYS A 12 -4.44 -2.39 -13.24
N LEU A 13 -3.26 -2.61 -13.78
CA LEU A 13 -2.28 -1.55 -14.01
C LEU A 13 -2.54 -0.89 -15.36
N LEU A 14 -2.53 0.44 -15.38
CA LEU A 14 -2.65 1.25 -16.59
C LEU A 14 -1.30 1.84 -17.02
N VAL A 15 -0.29 1.74 -16.16
CA VAL A 15 1.09 2.17 -16.37
C VAL A 15 2.06 1.10 -15.88
N GLU A 16 3.35 1.26 -16.18
CA GLU A 16 4.39 0.34 -15.75
C GLU A 16 4.42 0.15 -14.21
N PRO A 17 4.57 -1.09 -13.71
CA PRO A 17 4.60 -1.37 -12.27
C PRO A 17 5.62 -0.52 -11.50
N SER A 18 6.79 -0.28 -12.09
CA SER A 18 7.87 0.51 -11.50
C SER A 18 7.47 1.97 -11.21
N ILE A 19 6.59 2.55 -12.01
CA ILE A 19 6.07 3.92 -11.83
C ILE A 19 5.13 3.96 -10.62
N ILE A 20 4.29 2.93 -10.47
CA ILE A 20 3.37 2.79 -9.34
C ILE A 20 4.17 2.54 -8.06
N GLU A 21 5.16 1.66 -8.11
CA GLU A 21 6.04 1.36 -6.97
C GLU A 21 6.78 2.59 -6.48
N GLU A 22 7.37 3.40 -7.37
CA GLU A 22 8.01 4.68 -7.01
C GLU A 22 7.01 5.63 -6.37
N THR A 23 5.83 5.77 -6.98
CA THR A 23 4.78 6.67 -6.50
C THR A 23 4.32 6.29 -5.11
N LEU A 24 4.13 4.99 -4.84
CA LEU A 24 3.79 4.48 -3.52
C LEU A 24 4.86 4.78 -2.47
N THR A 25 6.15 4.84 -2.83
CA THR A 25 7.21 5.25 -1.88
C THR A 25 7.07 6.69 -1.40
N ARG A 26 6.37 7.52 -2.18
CA ARG A 26 6.09 8.93 -1.89
C ARG A 26 4.69 9.14 -1.28
N MET A 27 3.99 8.08 -0.89
CA MET A 27 2.65 8.15 -0.30
C MET A 27 2.59 7.40 1.04
N GLY A 28 2.07 8.08 2.06
CA GLY A 28 1.86 7.42 3.35
C GLY A 28 1.79 8.37 4.53
N ILE A 29 2.43 7.98 5.64
CA ILE A 29 2.37 8.71 6.91
C ILE A 29 3.66 9.54 7.07
N PRO A 30 3.57 10.88 7.07
CA PRO A 30 4.73 11.73 7.24
C PRO A 30 5.05 11.95 8.73
N ASP A 31 6.33 11.90 9.07
CA ASP A 31 6.91 12.55 10.24
C ASP A 31 7.56 13.86 9.77
N ASN A 32 6.80 14.95 9.90
CA ASN A 32 7.23 16.27 9.46
C ASN A 32 8.44 16.80 10.27
N LYS A 33 8.59 16.37 11.53
CA LYS A 33 9.65 16.83 12.42
C LYS A 33 11.00 16.28 11.97
N ASN A 34 11.05 15.00 11.65
CA ASN A 34 12.27 14.32 11.22
C ASN A 34 12.42 14.23 9.69
N LYS A 35 11.46 14.76 8.92
CA LYS A 35 11.39 14.66 7.45
C LYS A 35 11.48 13.20 6.98
N ILE A 36 10.73 12.33 7.64
CA ILE A 36 10.62 10.90 7.28
C ILE A 36 9.24 10.66 6.68
N LEU A 37 9.18 9.90 5.59
CA LEU A 37 7.92 9.43 5.02
C LEU A 37 7.86 7.91 5.08
N TYR A 38 6.85 7.39 5.78
CA TYR A 38 6.61 5.96 5.88
C TYR A 38 5.62 5.50 4.81
N GLN A 39 6.09 4.70 3.87
CA GLN A 39 5.26 4.08 2.83
C GLN A 39 4.17 3.23 3.48
N SER A 40 2.92 3.44 3.07
CA SER A 40 1.75 2.74 3.65
C SER A 40 1.29 1.54 2.83
N CYS A 41 1.31 1.65 1.50
CA CYS A 41 0.82 0.60 0.59
C CYS A 41 1.91 0.10 -0.34
N HIS A 42 1.78 -1.15 -0.75
CA HIS A 42 2.67 -1.80 -1.70
C HIS A 42 1.85 -2.47 -2.80
N LEU A 43 2.44 -2.50 -3.98
CA LEU A 43 1.96 -3.29 -5.09
C LEU A 43 2.50 -4.72 -4.93
N LEU A 44 1.62 -5.70 -5.04
CA LEU A 44 1.93 -7.12 -5.08
C LEU A 44 1.52 -7.68 -6.43
N LYS A 45 2.31 -8.62 -6.93
CA LYS A 45 1.95 -9.45 -8.07
C LYS A 45 1.80 -10.88 -7.58
N GLN A 46 0.67 -11.50 -7.87
CA GLN A 46 0.43 -12.92 -7.60
C GLN A 46 -0.13 -13.55 -8.87
N PHE A 47 0.66 -14.45 -9.48
CA PHE A 47 0.42 -14.96 -10.83
C PHE A 47 0.27 -13.79 -11.84
N ASP A 48 -0.86 -13.72 -12.54
CA ASP A 48 -1.17 -12.68 -13.52
C ASP A 48 -2.00 -11.53 -12.96
N THR A 49 -2.27 -11.54 -11.66
CA THR A 49 -3.10 -10.53 -11.00
C THR A 49 -2.27 -9.61 -10.11
N TYR A 50 -2.62 -8.32 -10.10
CA TYR A 50 -2.01 -7.33 -9.24
C TYR A 50 -2.92 -6.93 -8.08
N TYR A 51 -2.29 -6.70 -6.94
CA TYR A 51 -2.97 -6.35 -5.71
C TYR A 51 -2.32 -5.13 -5.05
N LEU A 52 -3.14 -4.23 -4.53
CA LEU A 52 -2.71 -3.16 -3.65
C LEU A 52 -2.99 -3.54 -2.20
N GLY A 53 -1.95 -3.62 -1.38
CA GLY A 53 -2.03 -4.01 0.02
C GLY A 53 -1.45 -2.96 0.97
N HIS A 54 -2.09 -2.74 2.12
CA HIS A 54 -1.47 -2.01 3.21
C HIS A 54 -0.37 -2.85 3.85
N PHE A 55 0.75 -2.25 4.28
CA PHE A 55 1.90 -3.00 4.82
C PHE A 55 1.53 -3.97 5.95
N LYS A 56 0.56 -3.62 6.81
CA LYS A 56 0.05 -4.52 7.86
C LYS A 56 -0.70 -5.74 7.34
N GLN A 57 -1.42 -5.62 6.21
CA GLN A 57 -2.05 -6.77 5.56
C GLN A 57 -0.97 -7.73 5.04
N LEU A 58 0.13 -7.17 4.54
CA LEU A 58 1.24 -7.95 3.98
C LEU A 58 2.07 -8.66 5.05
N PHE A 59 2.19 -8.08 6.26
CA PHE A 59 2.79 -8.75 7.41
C PHE A 59 2.03 -10.01 7.85
N VAL A 60 0.71 -10.08 7.60
CA VAL A 60 -0.08 -11.29 7.87
C VAL A 60 0.16 -12.36 6.81
N LEU A 61 0.36 -11.96 5.56
CA LEU A 61 0.61 -12.87 4.43
C LEU A 61 2.06 -13.39 4.41
N GLY A 62 3.02 -12.61 4.91
CA GLY A 62 4.38 -13.07 5.12
C GLY A 62 4.44 -14.03 6.29
N ARG A 63 5.00 -15.24 6.09
CA ARG A 63 5.42 -16.07 7.22
C ARG A 63 6.34 -15.21 8.10
N GLY A 64 5.95 -14.98 9.34
CA GLY A 64 6.83 -14.34 10.32
C GLY A 64 8.13 -15.12 10.42
N LYS A 65 9.20 -14.47 10.92
CA LYS A 65 10.49 -15.13 11.19
C LYS A 65 10.39 -16.43 12.00
N ASP A 66 9.25 -16.67 12.66
CA ASP A 66 9.01 -17.79 13.56
C ASP A 66 7.77 -18.63 13.18
N GLY A 67 7.26 -18.54 11.94
CA GLY A 67 6.15 -19.38 11.46
C GLY A 67 4.75 -18.99 11.98
N PHE A 68 4.65 -17.97 12.84
CA PHE A 68 3.37 -17.36 13.22
C PHE A 68 3.00 -16.23 12.24
N PRO A 69 1.71 -16.05 11.89
CA PRO A 69 1.28 -14.88 11.14
C PRO A 69 1.68 -13.64 11.93
N GLY A 70 2.44 -12.74 11.32
CA GLY A 70 2.80 -11.48 11.97
C GLY A 70 1.51 -10.81 12.44
N PHE A 71 1.46 -10.37 13.71
CA PHE A 71 0.30 -9.71 14.31
C PHE A 71 0.01 -8.38 13.59
N GLY A 72 -0.54 -8.44 12.39
CA GLY A 72 -1.12 -7.31 11.70
C GLY A 72 -2.54 -7.14 12.22
N ASN A 73 -2.71 -6.49 13.36
CA ASN A 73 -3.99 -5.91 13.73
C ASN A 73 -4.30 -4.78 12.74
N VAL A 74 -4.74 -5.15 11.53
CA VAL A 74 -5.20 -4.24 10.49
C VAL A 74 -6.45 -3.56 11.02
N SER A 75 -6.39 -2.25 11.21
CA SER A 75 -7.55 -1.47 11.61
C SER A 75 -8.37 -1.07 10.39
N MET A 76 -9.60 -0.61 10.62
CA MET A 76 -10.40 -0.03 9.53
C MET A 76 -9.73 1.22 8.93
N GLU A 77 -9.09 2.03 9.77
CA GLU A 77 -8.31 3.20 9.33
C GLU A 77 -7.17 2.82 8.36
N ASP A 78 -6.54 1.65 8.54
CA ASP A 78 -5.53 1.15 7.61
C ASP A 78 -6.15 0.80 6.24
N ILE A 79 -7.37 0.28 6.23
CA ILE A 79 -8.14 -0.03 5.00
C ILE A 79 -8.59 1.26 4.31
N GLU A 80 -9.15 2.22 5.05
CA GLU A 80 -9.54 3.53 4.51
C GLU A 80 -8.33 4.28 3.93
N ARG A 81 -7.15 4.17 4.57
CA ARG A 81 -5.90 4.73 4.03
C ARG A 81 -5.49 4.07 2.72
N ARG A 82 -5.56 2.73 2.64
CA ARG A 82 -5.32 1.98 1.38
C ARG A 82 -6.29 2.43 0.29
N ASN A 83 -7.57 2.53 0.61
CA ASN A 83 -8.62 2.94 -0.31
C ASN A 83 -8.40 4.37 -0.82
N SER A 84 -8.00 5.28 0.06
CA SER A 84 -7.67 6.67 -0.30
C SER A 84 -6.44 6.75 -1.21
N ILE A 85 -5.42 5.94 -0.97
CA ILE A 85 -4.28 5.79 -1.88
C ILE A 85 -4.73 5.24 -3.24
N ALA A 86 -5.53 4.17 -3.25
CA ALA A 86 -6.05 3.56 -4.46
C ALA A 86 -6.88 4.56 -5.29
N PHE A 87 -7.73 5.34 -4.62
CA PHE A 87 -8.52 6.38 -5.25
C PHE A 87 -7.64 7.44 -5.92
N CYS A 88 -6.58 7.92 -5.25
CA CYS A 88 -5.62 8.86 -5.87
C CYS A 88 -4.96 8.27 -7.11
N LEU A 89 -4.45 7.03 -7.03
CA LEU A 89 -3.80 6.35 -8.16
C LEU A 89 -4.77 6.15 -9.33
N GLN A 90 -6.03 5.81 -9.06
CA GLN A 90 -7.07 5.67 -10.07
C GLN A 90 -7.41 7.02 -10.72
N LYS A 91 -7.51 8.10 -9.93
CA LYS A 91 -7.72 9.46 -10.46
C LYS A 91 -6.58 9.95 -11.34
N TRP A 92 -5.37 9.44 -11.13
CA TRP A 92 -4.20 9.72 -11.96
C TRP A 92 -4.04 8.75 -13.14
N ASN A 93 -5.04 7.90 -13.40
CA ASN A 93 -5.02 6.89 -14.46
C ASN A 93 -3.82 5.93 -14.37
N MET A 94 -3.37 5.61 -13.16
CA MET A 94 -2.27 4.67 -12.94
C MET A 94 -2.75 3.24 -12.74
N ILE A 95 -3.93 3.10 -12.14
CA ILE A 95 -4.60 1.82 -11.87
C ILE A 95 -6.09 1.91 -12.17
N GLU A 96 -6.71 0.75 -12.34
CA GLU A 96 -8.15 0.54 -12.36
C GLU A 96 -8.50 -0.47 -11.26
N VAL A 97 -9.33 -0.06 -10.30
CA VAL A 97 -9.82 -0.97 -9.25
C VAL A 97 -10.90 -1.86 -9.84
N ILE A 98 -10.74 -3.18 -9.72
CA ILE A 98 -11.64 -4.16 -10.34
C ILE A 98 -13.07 -4.05 -9.78
N GLU A 99 -13.19 -3.86 -8.48
CA GLU A 99 -14.47 -3.65 -7.79
C GLU A 99 -14.49 -2.27 -7.12
N PRO A 100 -15.02 -1.22 -7.78
CA PRO A 100 -14.99 0.15 -7.26
C PRO A 100 -15.67 0.32 -5.91
N SER A 101 -16.62 -0.55 -5.54
CA SER A 101 -17.28 -0.52 -4.23
C SER A 101 -16.32 -0.80 -3.07
N GLU A 102 -15.17 -1.45 -3.31
CA GLU A 102 -14.17 -1.75 -2.26
C GLU A 102 -13.41 -0.52 -1.77
N ILE A 103 -13.41 0.56 -2.56
CA ILE A 103 -12.77 1.83 -2.20
C ILE A 103 -13.78 2.93 -1.87
N ALA A 104 -15.05 2.59 -1.66
CA ALA A 104 -16.10 3.56 -1.36
C ALA A 104 -15.76 4.43 -0.13
N GLU A 105 -15.13 3.84 0.88
CA GLU A 105 -14.61 4.53 2.07
C GLU A 105 -13.15 4.99 1.83
N HIS A 106 -12.98 6.22 1.35
CA HIS A 106 -11.67 6.85 1.02
C HIS A 106 -11.55 8.29 1.56
N ASN A 107 -12.12 8.53 2.73
CA ASN A 107 -12.18 9.81 3.43
C ASN A 107 -10.89 10.19 4.18
N VAL A 108 -9.88 9.33 4.19
CA VAL A 108 -8.61 9.57 4.90
C VAL A 108 -7.70 10.45 4.05
N ARG A 109 -7.20 11.53 4.64
CA ARG A 109 -6.21 12.40 3.98
C ARG A 109 -4.87 11.67 3.85
N ILE A 110 -4.39 11.54 2.62
CA ILE A 110 -3.08 10.95 2.32
C ILE A 110 -2.05 12.04 2.12
N PHE A 111 -0.87 11.87 2.71
CA PHE A 111 0.27 12.69 2.36
C PHE A 111 0.93 12.17 1.10
N VAL A 112 1.09 13.04 0.11
CA VAL A 112 1.76 12.77 -1.16
C VAL A 112 2.95 13.70 -1.25
N LEU A 113 4.16 13.14 -1.28
CA LEU A 113 5.37 13.91 -1.41
C LEU A 113 5.64 14.23 -2.89
N PRO A 114 5.77 15.52 -3.26
CA PRO A 114 6.15 15.90 -4.62
C PRO A 114 7.51 15.29 -5.00
N HIS A 115 7.62 14.85 -6.26
CA HIS A 115 8.87 14.28 -6.77
C HIS A 115 10.06 15.25 -6.63
N SER A 116 9.82 16.55 -6.80
CA SER A 116 10.80 17.62 -6.65
C SER A 116 11.31 17.82 -5.21
N GLU A 117 10.65 17.27 -4.20
CA GLU A 117 11.05 17.41 -2.80
C GLU A 117 11.59 16.12 -2.19
N LYS A 118 11.56 15.00 -2.92
CA LYS A 118 11.86 13.68 -2.39
C LYS A 118 13.26 13.55 -1.78
N TYR A 119 14.24 14.29 -2.28
CA TYR A 119 15.61 14.29 -1.76
C TYR A 119 15.74 14.95 -0.38
N LYS A 120 14.74 15.73 0.04
CA LYS A 120 14.69 16.36 1.37
C LYS A 120 14.10 15.45 2.44
N TRP A 121 13.60 14.27 2.04
CA TRP A 121 12.90 13.35 2.91
C TRP A 121 13.57 11.98 2.90
N GLN A 122 13.59 11.34 4.06
CA GLN A 122 13.95 9.93 4.17
C GLN A 122 12.71 9.08 3.87
N LEU A 123 12.74 8.32 2.77
CA LEU A 123 11.65 7.42 2.39
C LEU A 123 11.87 6.04 3.03
N ILE A 124 11.01 5.66 3.97
CA ILE A 124 11.11 4.40 4.70
C ILE A 124 10.01 3.44 4.25
N LYS A 125 10.44 2.25 3.78
CA LYS A 125 9.56 1.11 3.49
C LYS A 125 9.43 0.24 4.72
N LYS A 126 8.27 0.24 5.39
CA LYS A 126 8.03 -0.60 6.58
C LYS A 126 7.94 -2.10 6.25
N PHE A 127 7.71 -2.44 4.98
CA PHE A 127 7.63 -3.81 4.49
C PHE A 127 8.46 -3.97 3.23
N ASN A 128 9.15 -5.11 3.11
CA ASN A 128 9.89 -5.48 1.91
C ASN A 128 9.15 -6.62 1.20
N VAL A 129 8.55 -6.33 0.05
CA VAL A 129 7.73 -7.28 -0.72
C VAL A 129 8.52 -8.52 -1.16
N LYS A 130 9.84 -8.39 -1.36
CA LYS A 130 10.74 -9.53 -1.70
C LYS A 130 10.72 -10.66 -0.67
N ASN A 131 10.28 -10.40 0.56
CA ASN A 131 10.14 -11.43 1.58
C ASN A 131 8.96 -12.39 1.31
N LEU A 132 8.08 -12.07 0.36
CA LEU A 132 6.95 -12.91 -0.05
C LEU A 132 7.28 -13.83 -1.24
N GLU A 133 8.38 -13.58 -1.96
CA GLU A 133 8.75 -14.35 -3.16
C GLU A 133 9.42 -15.70 -2.83
N ASN A 134 9.66 -15.99 -1.53
CA ASN A 134 10.25 -17.25 -1.05
C ASN A 134 9.24 -18.19 -0.37
N VAL A 135 7.93 -18.05 -0.65
CA VAL A 135 6.87 -18.93 -0.12
C VAL A 135 6.24 -19.74 -1.23
#